data_AF-A0A957M2E6-F1
#
_entry.id   AF-A0A957M2E6-F1
#
_cell.length_a   1.000
_cell.length_b   1.000
_cell.length_c   1.000
_cell.angle_alpha   90.00
_cell.angle_beta   90.00
_cell.angle_gamma   90.00
#
_symmetry.space_group_name_H-M   'P 1'
#
loop_
_entity.id
_entity.type
_entity.pdbx_description
1 polymer ?
#
loop_
_entity_poly.entity_id
_entity_poly.type
_entity_poly.pdbx_seq_one_letter_code
_entity_poly.pdbx_strand_id
1 'polypeptide(L)'
;MGKLNRILFGGVIGMLAGFSFQLAVLPFMAENFFPEAMADVYASMNPNTFWLVLVWMAAGAAAAYVGGINKGSQIFAAGGLVAGALYGVMAMADGSDWMMLALAAGIGALYGLGAGVLVGGGFGSAVHN
;
A
#
# COMPACT_ATOMS: atom_id res chain seq x y z
N MET A 1 17.47 4.88 17.61
CA MET A 1 16.01 4.79 17.79
C MET A 1 15.66 3.35 18.19
N GLY A 2 14.87 3.15 19.25
CA GLY A 2 14.53 1.79 19.73
C GLY A 2 13.68 1.00 18.72
N LYS A 3 13.76 -0.34 18.77
CA LYS A 3 13.01 -1.25 17.86
C LYS A 3 11.50 -1.01 17.92
N LEU A 4 10.96 -0.78 19.12
CA LEU A 4 9.54 -0.46 19.33
C LEU A 4 9.14 0.80 18.57
N ASN A 5 9.94 1.87 18.66
CA ASN A 5 9.64 3.13 17.98
C ASN A 5 9.68 2.94 16.45
N ARG A 6 10.63 2.18 15.92
CA ARG A 6 10.68 1.88 14.46
C ARG A 6 9.40 1.20 14.00
N ILE A 7 8.91 0.20 14.74
CA ILE A 7 7.67 -0.51 14.42
C ILE A 7 6.47 0.45 14.50
N LEU A 8 6.35 1.24 15.56
CA LEU A 8 5.23 2.17 15.76
C LEU A 8 5.18 3.24 14.65
N PHE A 9 6.29 3.94 14.42
CA PHE A 9 6.34 4.97 13.39
C PHE A 9 6.24 4.39 11.98
N GLY A 10 6.88 3.26 11.71
CA GLY A 10 6.71 2.53 10.45
C GLY A 10 5.25 2.13 10.21
N GLY A 11 4.56 1.66 11.25
CA GLY A 11 3.14 1.34 11.19
C GLY A 11 2.26 2.55 10.91
N VAL A 12 2.53 3.70 11.55
CA VAL A 12 1.82 4.96 11.26
C VAL A 12 2.04 5.42 9.82
N ILE A 13 3.28 5.38 9.33
CA ILE A 13 3.56 5.74 7.92
C ILE A 13 2.88 4.75 6.96
N GLY A 14 2.89 3.46 7.29
CA GLY A 14 2.13 2.44 6.59
C GLY A 14 0.65 2.77 6.52
N MET A 15 0.03 3.09 7.66
CA MET A 15 -1.38 3.49 7.72
C MET A 15 -1.67 4.70 6.81
N LEU A 16 -0.84 5.75 6.90
CA LEU A 16 -0.99 6.94 6.06
C LEU A 16 -0.85 6.62 4.57
N ALA A 17 0.11 5.77 4.21
CA ALA A 17 0.30 5.30 2.84
C ALA A 17 -0.94 4.55 2.33
N GLY A 18 -1.54 3.70 3.17
CA GLY A 18 -2.78 2.99 2.84
C GLY A 18 -3.96 3.93 2.61
N PHE A 19 -4.13 4.95 3.45
CA PHE A 19 -5.15 5.98 3.23
C PHE A 19 -4.92 6.76 1.94
N SER A 20 -3.70 7.23 1.68
CA SER A 20 -3.41 7.96 0.44
C SER A 20 -3.53 7.06 -0.79
N PHE A 21 -3.20 5.77 -0.68
CA PHE A 21 -3.34 4.82 -1.77
C PHE A 21 -4.81 4.70 -2.16
N GLN A 22 -5.69 4.40 -1.20
CA GLN A 22 -7.09 4.20 -1.47
C GLN A 22 -7.80 5.50 -1.88
N LEU A 23 -7.52 6.61 -1.19
CA LEU A 23 -8.28 7.85 -1.35
C LEU A 23 -7.79 8.75 -2.49
N ALA A 24 -6.54 8.59 -2.93
CA ALA A 24 -5.95 9.49 -3.91
C ALA A 24 -5.26 8.74 -5.06
N VAL A 25 -4.31 7.85 -4.76
CA VAL A 25 -3.48 7.22 -5.81
C VAL A 25 -4.30 6.32 -6.70
N LEU A 26 -5.11 5.42 -6.15
CA LEU A 26 -5.90 4.47 -6.93
C LEU A 26 -6.95 5.19 -7.81
N PRO A 27 -7.75 6.16 -7.31
CA PRO A 27 -8.63 6.97 -8.16
C PRO A 27 -7.90 7.75 -9.24
N PHE A 28 -6.79 8.43 -8.89
CA PHE A 28 -6.02 9.20 -9.86
C PHE A 28 -5.49 8.31 -11.00
N MET A 29 -4.94 7.15 -10.66
CA MET A 29 -4.41 6.23 -11.66
C MET A 29 -5.52 5.59 -12.51
N ALA A 30 -6.65 5.23 -11.90
CA ALA A 30 -7.80 4.73 -12.64
C ALA A 30 -8.35 5.80 -13.61
N GLU A 31 -8.50 7.05 -13.18
CA GLU A 31 -8.99 8.14 -14.03
C GLU A 31 -8.10 8.36 -15.27
N ASN A 32 -6.78 8.27 -15.10
CA ASN A 32 -5.82 8.57 -16.18
C ASN A 32 -5.55 7.40 -17.12
N PHE A 33 -5.67 6.15 -16.65
CA PHE A 33 -5.28 4.97 -17.43
C PHE A 33 -6.43 4.02 -17.76
N PHE A 34 -7.48 3.99 -16.93
CA PHE A 34 -8.60 3.04 -17.02
C PHE A 34 -9.91 3.70 -16.54
N PRO A 35 -10.38 4.76 -17.23
CA PRO A 35 -11.54 5.53 -16.80
C PRO A 35 -12.82 4.69 -16.66
N GLU A 36 -12.91 3.58 -17.39
CA GLU A 36 -13.98 2.59 -17.28
C GLU A 36 -14.06 1.90 -15.92
N ALA A 37 -12.94 1.77 -15.19
CA ALA A 37 -12.88 1.14 -13.87
C ALA A 37 -13.24 2.11 -12.71
N MET A 38 -13.50 3.38 -13.01
CA MET A 38 -13.73 4.41 -11.97
C MET A 38 -14.95 4.13 -11.10
N ALA A 39 -16.02 3.56 -11.67
CA ALA A 39 -17.21 3.20 -10.91
C ALA A 39 -16.86 2.15 -9.83
N ASP A 40 -16.05 1.15 -10.19
CA ASP A 40 -15.63 0.07 -9.30
C ASP A 40 -14.64 0.59 -8.23
N VAL A 41 -13.75 1.52 -8.60
CA VAL A 41 -12.86 2.20 -7.65
C VAL A 41 -13.67 2.92 -6.58
N TYR A 42 -14.65 3.74 -6.97
CA TYR A 42 -15.48 4.46 -6.01
C TYR A 42 -16.35 3.52 -5.17
N ALA A 43 -16.89 2.45 -5.75
CA ALA A 43 -17.62 1.42 -5.00
C ALA A 43 -16.72 0.75 -3.94
N SER A 44 -15.45 0.52 -4.27
CA SER A 44 -14.47 -0.04 -3.33
C SER A 44 -14.07 0.91 -2.18
N MET A 45 -14.42 2.20 -2.25
CA MET A 45 -14.18 3.19 -1.17
C MET A 45 -15.23 3.14 -0.04
N ASN A 46 -15.96 2.03 0.08
CA ASN A 46 -16.88 1.78 1.19
C ASN A 46 -16.12 1.69 2.54
N PRO A 47 -16.66 2.22 3.66
CA PRO A 47 -16.14 1.98 5.02
C PRO A 47 -15.73 0.54 5.33
N ASN A 48 -16.39 -0.45 4.71
CA ASN A 48 -16.10 -1.88 4.87
C ASN A 48 -14.75 -2.32 4.28
N THR A 49 -14.06 -1.50 3.49
CA THR A 49 -12.72 -1.82 2.94
C THR A 49 -11.59 -1.13 3.70
N PHE A 50 -11.89 -0.25 4.66
CA PHE A 50 -10.89 0.52 5.42
C PHE A 50 -9.92 -0.36 6.23
N TRP A 51 -10.32 -1.59 6.55
CA TRP A 51 -9.42 -2.56 7.19
C TRP A 51 -8.20 -2.89 6.33
N LEU A 52 -8.25 -2.68 5.01
CA LEU A 52 -7.11 -2.89 4.11
C LEU A 52 -5.94 -1.94 4.40
N VAL A 53 -6.20 -0.82 5.08
CA VAL A 53 -5.15 0.06 5.64
C VAL A 53 -4.27 -0.70 6.66
N LEU A 54 -4.79 -1.74 7.33
CA LEU A 54 -4.01 -2.57 8.25
C LEU A 54 -2.92 -3.36 7.53
N VAL A 55 -3.12 -3.73 6.27
CA VAL A 55 -2.08 -4.39 5.45
C VAL A 55 -0.92 -3.44 5.22
N TRP A 56 -1.22 -2.18 4.88
CA TRP A 56 -0.21 -1.15 4.73
C TRP A 56 0.50 -0.82 6.04
N MET A 57 -0.22 -0.76 7.16
CA MET A 57 0.36 -0.60 8.49
C MET A 57 1.36 -1.71 8.80
N ALA A 58 0.97 -2.97 8.59
CA ALA A 58 1.84 -4.12 8.83
C ALA A 58 3.09 -4.08 7.92
N ALA A 59 2.91 -3.74 6.64
CA ALA A 59 4.01 -3.59 5.69
C ALA A 59 4.98 -2.47 6.11
N GLY A 60 4.47 -1.34 6.59
CA GLY A 60 5.29 -0.23 7.08
C GLY A 60 6.04 -0.54 8.36
N ALA A 61 5.38 -1.22 9.31
CA ALA A 61 6.04 -1.71 10.51
C ALA A 61 7.18 -2.68 10.17
N ALA A 62 6.95 -3.62 9.25
CA ALA A 62 7.97 -4.57 8.81
C ALA A 62 9.12 -3.89 8.05
N ALA A 63 8.82 -2.97 7.14
CA ALA A 63 9.82 -2.22 6.39
C ALA A 63 10.71 -1.36 7.31
N ALA A 64 10.12 -0.69 8.30
CA ALA A 64 10.85 0.09 9.28
C ALA A 64 11.68 -0.78 10.26
N TYR A 65 11.17 -1.95 10.61
CA TYR A 65 11.87 -2.91 11.47
C TYR A 65 13.16 -3.43 10.82
N VAL A 66 13.08 -3.85 9.55
CA VAL A 66 14.24 -4.30 8.79
C VAL A 66 15.16 -3.12 8.44
N GLY A 67 14.56 -2.00 8.07
CA GLY A 67 15.27 -0.80 7.66
C GLY A 67 16.08 -0.97 6.37
N GLY A 68 16.70 0.13 5.94
CA GLY A 68 17.45 0.19 4.70
C GLY A 68 16.56 0.33 3.46
N ILE A 69 17.01 1.15 2.52
CA ILE A 69 16.24 1.55 1.33
C ILE A 69 15.77 0.33 0.52
N ASN A 70 16.69 -0.58 0.17
CA ASN A 70 16.38 -1.71 -0.72
C ASN A 70 15.40 -2.69 -0.07
N LYS A 71 15.66 -3.13 1.17
CA LYS A 71 14.81 -4.10 1.86
C LYS A 71 13.46 -3.50 2.25
N GLY A 72 13.44 -2.25 2.74
CA GLY A 72 12.21 -1.55 3.06
C GLY A 72 11.33 -1.34 1.82
N SER A 73 11.91 -0.94 0.69
CA SER A 73 11.20 -0.81 -0.58
C SER A 73 10.55 -2.12 -1.04
N GLN A 74 11.29 -3.24 -0.99
CA GLN A 74 10.76 -4.56 -1.38
C GLN A 74 9.62 -5.03 -0.48
N ILE A 75 9.78 -4.89 0.85
CA ILE A 75 8.74 -5.30 1.82
C ILE A 75 7.46 -4.48 1.61
N PHE A 76 7.61 -3.17 1.46
CA PHE A 76 6.48 -2.28 1.31
C PHE A 76 5.81 -2.41 -0.07
N ALA A 77 6.58 -2.74 -1.12
CA ALA A 77 6.05 -3.12 -2.43
C ALA A 77 5.23 -4.41 -2.39
N ALA A 78 5.72 -5.43 -1.68
CA ALA A 78 4.97 -6.67 -1.49
C ALA A 78 3.67 -6.41 -0.71
N GLY A 79 3.73 -5.60 0.35
CA GLY A 79 2.55 -5.18 1.10
C GLY A 79 1.55 -4.40 0.25
N GLY A 80 2.05 -3.49 -0.58
CA GLY A 80 1.22 -2.71 -1.51
C GLY A 80 0.59 -3.56 -2.60
N LEU A 81 1.31 -4.55 -3.13
CA LEU A 81 0.77 -5.53 -4.08
C LEU A 81 -0.39 -6.31 -3.47
N VAL A 82 -0.22 -6.82 -2.24
CA VAL A 82 -1.26 -7.57 -1.53
C VAL A 82 -2.47 -6.67 -1.25
N ALA A 83 -2.24 -5.46 -0.72
CA ALA A 83 -3.32 -4.53 -0.44
C ALA A 83 -4.07 -4.13 -1.72
N GLY A 84 -3.35 -3.80 -2.79
CA GLY A 84 -3.90 -3.49 -4.10
C GLY A 84 -4.71 -4.64 -4.69
N ALA A 85 -4.20 -5.87 -4.62
CA ALA A 85 -4.94 -7.05 -5.06
C ALA A 85 -6.23 -7.23 -4.25
N LEU A 86 -6.19 -7.05 -2.93
CA LEU A 86 -7.38 -7.14 -2.10
C LEU A 86 -8.41 -6.05 -2.44
N TYR A 87 -7.99 -4.81 -2.72
CA TYR A 87 -8.89 -3.77 -3.24
C TYR A 87 -9.53 -4.20 -4.55
N GLY A 88 -8.72 -4.73 -5.48
CA GLY A 88 -9.21 -5.23 -6.75
C GLY A 88 -10.22 -6.37 -6.60
N VAL A 89 -9.99 -7.33 -5.69
CA VAL A 89 -10.96 -8.40 -5.39
C VAL A 89 -12.26 -7.84 -4.83
N MET A 90 -12.19 -6.85 -3.94
CA MET A 90 -13.39 -6.21 -3.39
C MET A 90 -14.17 -5.44 -4.46
N ALA A 91 -13.48 -4.75 -5.37
CA ALA A 91 -14.08 -4.09 -6.52
C ALA A 91 -14.74 -5.10 -7.48
N MET A 92 -14.10 -6.26 -7.68
CA MET A 92 -14.64 -7.34 -8.52
C MET A 92 -15.92 -7.99 -7.96
N ALA A 93 -16.18 -7.88 -6.65
CA ALA A 93 -17.40 -8.43 -6.06
C ALA A 93 -18.68 -7.75 -6.59
N ASP A 94 -18.56 -6.51 -7.08
CA ASP A 94 -19.65 -5.69 -7.62
C ASP A 94 -19.64 -5.57 -9.16
N GLY A 95 -18.59 -6.03 -9.85
CA GLY A 95 -18.44 -5.91 -11.31
C GLY A 95 -17.31 -6.79 -11.89
N SER A 96 -17.55 -7.45 -13.01
CA SER A 96 -16.77 -8.60 -13.52
C SER A 96 -15.46 -8.25 -14.26
N ASP A 97 -14.72 -7.21 -13.86
CA ASP A 97 -13.49 -6.83 -14.59
C ASP A 97 -12.20 -7.21 -13.84
N TRP A 98 -11.55 -8.26 -14.34
CA TRP A 98 -10.24 -8.73 -13.88
C TRP A 98 -9.14 -7.69 -14.10
N MET A 99 -9.36 -6.72 -14.99
CA MET A 99 -8.42 -5.63 -15.25
C MET A 99 -8.24 -4.75 -14.00
N MET A 100 -9.30 -4.57 -13.21
CA MET A 100 -9.25 -3.80 -11.96
C MET A 100 -8.37 -4.47 -10.90
N LEU A 101 -8.37 -5.81 -10.84
CA LEU A 101 -7.46 -6.57 -9.98
C LEU A 101 -5.99 -6.32 -10.36
N ALA A 102 -5.66 -6.50 -11.63
CA ALA A 102 -4.31 -6.33 -12.13
C ALA A 102 -3.82 -4.89 -11.94
N LEU A 103 -4.70 -3.92 -12.20
CA LEU A 103 -4.44 -2.50 -12.02
C LEU A 103 -4.15 -2.17 -10.55
N ALA A 104 -5.07 -2.51 -9.65
CA ALA A 104 -4.94 -2.16 -8.25
C ALA A 104 -3.71 -2.84 -7.62
N ALA A 105 -3.45 -4.10 -7.94
CA ALA A 105 -2.25 -4.81 -7.50
C ALA A 105 -0.96 -4.18 -8.05
N GLY A 106 -0.93 -3.83 -9.34
CA GLY A 106 0.22 -3.21 -9.99
C GLY A 106 0.56 -1.83 -9.43
N ILE A 107 -0.45 -0.95 -9.32
CA ILE A 107 -0.27 0.38 -8.72
C ILE A 107 0.12 0.23 -7.25
N GLY A 108 -0.50 -0.70 -6.52
CA GLY A 108 -0.16 -0.98 -5.12
C GLY A 108 1.31 -1.35 -4.96
N ALA A 109 1.84 -2.21 -5.83
CA ALA A 109 3.25 -2.57 -5.84
C ALA A 109 4.18 -1.38 -6.12
N LEU A 110 3.87 -0.58 -7.15
CA LEU A 110 4.67 0.58 -7.55
C LEU A 110 4.65 1.69 -6.49
N TYR A 111 3.47 1.99 -5.96
CA TYR A 111 3.30 2.93 -4.86
C TYR A 111 4.05 2.43 -3.61
N GLY A 112 3.95 1.13 -3.33
CA GLY A 112 4.65 0.50 -2.23
C GLY A 112 6.17 0.55 -2.36
N LEU A 113 6.72 0.38 -3.57
CA LEU A 113 8.16 0.57 -3.81
C LEU A 113 8.62 1.97 -3.40
N GLY A 114 7.91 3.01 -3.86
CA GLY A 114 8.25 4.41 -3.54
C GLY A 114 8.10 4.74 -2.06
N ALA A 115 6.97 4.35 -1.46
CA ALA A 115 6.74 4.55 -0.03
C ALA A 115 7.76 3.79 0.84
N GLY A 116 8.15 2.58 0.44
CA GLY A 116 9.14 1.79 1.16
C GLY A 116 10.57 2.32 1.06
N VAL A 117 10.91 3.09 0.01
CA VAL A 117 12.19 3.86 -0.02
C VAL A 117 12.20 4.89 1.10
N LEU A 118 11.10 5.61 1.30
CA LEU A 118 10.98 6.63 2.34
C LEU A 118 10.98 6.02 3.73
N VAL A 119 10.23 4.93 3.94
CA VAL A 119 10.17 4.24 5.23
C VAL A 119 11.49 3.54 5.53
N GLY A 120 11.96 2.64 4.67
CA GLY A 120 13.20 1.90 4.87
C GLY A 120 14.43 2.81 4.95
N GLY A 121 14.50 3.84 4.09
CA GLY A 121 15.56 4.84 4.09
C GLY A 121 15.55 5.73 5.33
N GLY A 122 14.36 6.19 5.76
CA GLY A 122 14.20 7.09 6.91
C GLY A 122 14.63 6.49 8.25
N PHE A 123 14.57 5.16 8.40
CA PHE A 123 15.00 4.49 9.63
C PHE A 123 16.44 3.97 9.61
N GLY A 124 17.14 3.98 8.47
CA GLY A 124 18.48 3.38 8.31
C GLY A 124 18.50 1.85 8.48
N SER A 125 19.64 1.19 8.24
CA SER A 125 19.75 -0.27 8.37
C SER A 125 19.57 -0.73 9.83
N ALA A 126 18.91 -1.87 10.05
CA ALA A 126 18.84 -2.49 11.37
C ALA A 126 20.12 -3.24 11.78
N VAL A 127 21.07 -3.45 10.86
CA VAL A 127 22.29 -4.25 11.08
C VAL A 127 23.37 -3.50 11.89
N HIS A 128 23.21 -2.18 12.11
CA HIS A 128 24.20 -1.35 12.82
C HIS A 128 23.74 -0.79 14.18
N ASN A 129 22.63 -1.28 14.76
CA ASN A 129 22.12 -0.85 16.06
C ASN A 129 21.97 -2.02 17.04
#